data_AF-A0AA97AVW9-F1
#
_entry.id   AF-A0AA97AVW9-F1
#
_cell.length_a   1.000
_cell.length_b   1.000
_cell.length_c   1.000
_cell.angle_alpha   90.00
_cell.angle_beta   90.00
_cell.angle_gamma   90.00
#
_symmetry.space_group_name_H-M   'P 1'
#
loop_
_entity.id
_entity.type
_entity.pdbx_description
1 polymer ?
#
loop_
_entity_poly.entity_id
_entity_poly.type
_entity_poly.pdbx_seq_one_letter_code
_entity_poly.pdbx_strand_id
1 'polypeptide(L)'
;MMTRFCVPSRSISAIASLGLITLAGIASPALAVIDCDKTPDAPLCTGEPRPKPKPRPVPAPVPPSPIVQQVLARSGQIQQTIDTAWSEFGKGVLAQQIKDELDGKRVGKIIKTIHLKNVSVNLRDLAVKEVKAGPGANQISVRLVAPRNNVNASANVFALPDPSYRVFFDLELDLTLSLDNSSNPIRVDTFNARSTNLDVRGSNLVGTVTKSIGDFFTGGGFSRNITARATQSITKEQLAANIRAIADRFSVFAGL
;
A
#
# COMPACT_ATOMS: atom_id res chain seq x y z
N MET A 1 -47.12 23.25 -49.37
CA MET A 1 -46.34 23.81 -48.24
C MET A 1 -46.29 22.74 -47.15
N MET A 2 -45.11 22.11 -47.02
CA MET A 2 -44.59 21.21 -45.97
C MET A 2 -45.54 20.31 -45.14
N THR A 3 -45.55 19.04 -45.53
CA THR A 3 -45.80 17.85 -44.71
C THR A 3 -44.58 17.53 -43.81
N ARG A 4 -44.82 17.20 -42.53
CA ARG A 4 -43.78 16.70 -41.60
C ARG A 4 -43.73 15.18 -41.64
N PHE A 5 -42.63 14.63 -42.12
CA PHE A 5 -42.19 13.25 -41.91
C PHE A 5 -41.16 13.23 -40.77
N CYS A 6 -41.31 12.30 -39.82
CA CYS A 6 -40.22 11.89 -38.92
C CYS A 6 -40.04 10.39 -39.06
N VAL A 7 -38.83 9.99 -39.44
CA VAL A 7 -38.38 8.63 -39.72
C VAL A 7 -37.93 7.95 -38.41
N PRO A 8 -38.22 6.66 -38.21
CA PRO A 8 -37.78 5.90 -37.05
C PRO A 8 -36.32 5.45 -37.21
N SER A 9 -35.50 5.63 -36.18
CA SER A 9 -34.14 5.08 -36.14
C SER A 9 -34.09 3.85 -35.24
N ARG A 10 -33.29 2.90 -35.72
CA ARG A 10 -33.31 1.47 -35.47
C ARG A 10 -32.68 1.06 -34.14
N SER A 11 -33.28 -0.01 -33.61
CA SER A 11 -32.79 -1.04 -32.70
C SER A 11 -31.28 -1.26 -32.64
N ILE A 12 -30.74 -1.27 -31.42
CA ILE A 12 -29.64 -2.16 -31.02
C ILE A 12 -30.10 -2.89 -29.75
N SER A 13 -30.09 -4.22 -29.84
CA SER A 13 -30.55 -5.18 -28.85
C SER A 13 -29.81 -5.02 -27.51
N ALA A 14 -30.55 -4.68 -26.47
CA ALA A 14 -30.09 -4.83 -25.09
C ALA A 14 -30.16 -6.32 -24.71
N ILE A 15 -29.01 -6.95 -24.55
CA ILE A 15 -28.89 -8.25 -23.92
C ILE A 15 -29.18 -8.06 -22.42
N ALA A 16 -30.20 -8.77 -21.95
CA ALA A 16 -30.59 -8.84 -20.56
C ALA A 16 -29.42 -9.28 -19.66
N SER A 17 -29.21 -8.57 -18.56
CA SER A 17 -28.58 -9.15 -17.38
C SER A 17 -29.51 -8.90 -16.19
N LEU A 18 -30.18 -9.98 -15.78
CA LEU A 18 -30.77 -10.12 -14.46
C LEU A 18 -29.69 -9.91 -13.39
N GLY A 19 -30.07 -9.28 -12.29
CA GLY A 19 -29.32 -9.38 -11.03
C GLY A 19 -29.28 -8.08 -10.23
N LEU A 20 -30.43 -7.69 -9.68
CA LEU A 20 -30.48 -6.79 -8.53
C LEU A 20 -29.66 -7.43 -7.39
N ILE A 21 -28.50 -6.88 -7.06
CA ILE A 21 -27.89 -7.08 -5.74
C ILE A 21 -28.23 -5.81 -4.96
N THR A 22 -29.26 -5.94 -4.14
CA THR A 22 -29.59 -4.98 -3.08
C THR A 22 -28.38 -4.82 -2.17
N LEU A 23 -27.92 -3.57 -2.00
CA LEU A 23 -27.05 -3.21 -0.89
C LEU A 23 -27.79 -3.51 0.41
N ALA A 24 -27.53 -4.68 1.01
CA ALA A 24 -27.72 -4.85 2.43
C ALA A 24 -26.67 -3.98 3.13
N GLY A 25 -27.05 -2.75 3.47
CA GLY A 25 -26.37 -1.96 4.47
C GLY A 25 -26.32 -2.77 5.75
N ILE A 26 -25.13 -3.19 6.14
CA ILE A 26 -24.90 -3.77 7.46
C ILE A 26 -25.02 -2.60 8.43
N ALA A 27 -26.23 -2.33 8.89
CA ALA A 27 -26.45 -1.52 10.06
C ALA A 27 -25.65 -2.17 11.20
N SER A 28 -24.68 -1.44 11.74
CA SER A 28 -24.12 -1.78 13.04
C SER A 28 -25.31 -1.82 14.01
N PRO A 29 -25.53 -2.91 14.77
CA PRO A 29 -26.46 -2.81 15.87
C PRO A 29 -25.83 -1.81 16.83
N ALA A 30 -26.48 -0.66 17.00
CA ALA A 30 -26.23 0.19 18.15
C ALA A 30 -26.42 -0.72 19.37
N LEU A 31 -25.32 -1.08 20.03
CA LEU A 31 -25.36 -1.61 21.38
C LEU A 31 -26.05 -0.51 22.21
N ALA A 32 -27.34 -0.67 22.45
CA ALA A 32 -28.01 0.04 23.53
C ALA A 32 -27.26 -0.38 24.80
N VAL A 33 -26.35 0.49 25.26
CA VAL A 33 -25.71 0.34 26.57
C VAL A 33 -26.81 0.55 27.58
N ILE A 34 -27.37 -0.55 28.08
CA ILE A 34 -28.24 -0.53 29.25
C ILE A 34 -27.32 -0.19 30.42
N ASP A 35 -27.47 1.02 30.93
CA ASP A 35 -26.81 1.48 32.15
C ASP A 35 -27.46 0.77 33.35
N CYS A 36 -26.90 -0.38 33.77
CA CYS A 36 -27.44 -1.17 34.89
C CYS A 36 -27.42 -0.40 36.22
N ASP A 37 -26.80 0.79 36.30
CA ASP A 37 -26.78 1.66 37.49
C ASP A 37 -28.12 2.42 37.69
N LYS A 38 -28.94 2.55 36.64
CA LYS A 38 -30.21 3.30 36.69
C LYS A 38 -31.48 2.45 36.65
N THR A 39 -31.37 1.15 36.41
CA THR A 39 -32.52 0.22 36.32
C THR A 39 -32.13 -1.16 36.85
N PRO A 40 -32.15 -1.36 38.18
CA PRO A 40 -31.77 -2.63 38.81
C PRO A 40 -32.75 -3.78 38.51
N ASP A 41 -33.97 -3.49 38.06
CA ASP A 41 -35.01 -4.49 37.77
C ASP A 41 -35.08 -4.92 36.29
N ALA A 42 -34.10 -4.55 35.46
CA ALA A 42 -34.05 -5.00 34.07
C ALA A 42 -33.65 -6.49 34.00
N PRO A 43 -34.49 -7.39 33.41
CA PRO A 43 -34.26 -8.84 33.39
C PRO A 43 -33.05 -9.32 32.56
N LEU A 44 -32.20 -8.40 32.08
CA LEU A 44 -31.02 -8.67 31.26
C LEU A 44 -29.69 -8.53 32.00
N CYS A 45 -29.66 -8.01 33.24
CA CYS A 45 -28.40 -7.84 34.00
C CYS A 45 -28.00 -9.13 34.78
N THR A 46 -28.80 -10.21 34.72
CA THR A 46 -28.46 -11.53 35.30
C THR A 46 -28.18 -12.56 34.19
N GLY A 47 -27.08 -12.38 33.47
CA GLY A 47 -26.56 -13.39 32.54
C GLY A 47 -25.22 -13.91 33.06
N GLU A 48 -25.12 -15.21 33.34
CA GLU A 48 -23.83 -15.87 33.54
C GLU A 48 -22.85 -15.48 32.41
N PRO A 49 -21.55 -15.32 32.70
CA PRO A 49 -20.57 -14.99 31.67
C PRO A 49 -20.66 -16.00 30.53
N ARG A 50 -21.00 -15.54 29.33
CA ARG A 50 -21.05 -16.38 28.13
C ARG A 50 -19.71 -17.11 28.02
N PRO A 51 -19.68 -18.46 27.88
CA PRO A 51 -18.42 -19.19 27.77
C PRO A 51 -17.57 -18.59 26.66
N LYS A 52 -16.33 -18.20 26.96
CA LYS A 52 -15.39 -17.71 25.95
C LYS A 52 -15.32 -18.74 24.81
N PRO A 53 -15.48 -18.34 23.54
CA PRO A 53 -15.25 -19.24 22.42
C PRO A 53 -13.87 -19.88 22.57
N LYS A 54 -13.78 -21.22 22.49
CA LYS A 54 -12.49 -21.90 22.47
C LYS A 54 -11.64 -21.29 21.34
N PRO A 55 -10.36 -20.93 21.59
CA PRO A 55 -9.47 -20.49 20.53
C PRO A 55 -9.48 -21.54 19.42
N ARG A 56 -9.78 -21.10 18.19
CA ARG A 56 -9.66 -21.97 17.03
C ARG A 56 -8.22 -22.47 16.96
N PRO A 57 -7.96 -23.78 16.78
CA PRO A 57 -6.61 -24.28 16.60
C PRO A 57 -5.95 -23.51 15.46
N VAL A 58 -4.79 -22.89 15.73
CA VAL A 58 -3.98 -22.27 14.69
C VAL A 58 -3.47 -23.41 13.81
N PRO A 59 -3.71 -23.40 12.48
CA PRO A 59 -3.16 -24.41 11.59
C PRO A 59 -1.64 -24.50 11.75
N ALA A 60 -1.11 -25.72 11.75
CA ALA A 60 0.34 -25.92 11.79
C ALA A 60 1.00 -25.20 10.58
N PRO A 61 2.23 -24.67 10.74
CA PRO A 61 2.96 -24.07 9.63
C PRO A 61 3.11 -25.07 8.48
N VAL A 62 2.75 -24.66 7.27
CA VAL A 62 2.96 -25.50 6.09
C VAL A 62 4.46 -25.59 5.82
N PRO A 63 5.06 -26.79 5.76
CA PRO A 63 6.48 -26.92 5.48
C PRO A 63 6.80 -26.38 4.08
N PRO A 64 7.93 -25.66 3.91
CA PRO A 64 8.33 -25.14 2.61
C PRO A 64 8.69 -26.27 1.66
N SER A 65 8.30 -26.12 0.40
CA SER A 65 8.59 -27.07 -0.66
C SER A 65 10.08 -27.10 -1.00
N PRO A 66 10.56 -28.17 -1.68
CA PRO A 66 11.98 -28.28 -2.05
C PRO A 66 12.52 -27.09 -2.85
N ILE A 67 11.72 -26.53 -3.77
CA ILE A 67 12.07 -25.33 -4.54
C ILE A 67 12.29 -24.12 -3.62
N VAL A 68 11.41 -23.91 -2.64
CA VAL A 68 11.57 -22.83 -1.65
C VAL A 68 12.84 -23.05 -0.82
N GLN A 69 13.13 -24.28 -0.39
CA GLN A 69 14.34 -24.59 0.38
C GLN A 69 15.62 -24.30 -0.43
N GLN A 70 15.65 -24.68 -1.71
CA GLN A 70 16.78 -24.39 -2.60
C GLN A 70 16.99 -22.89 -2.82
N VAL A 71 15.91 -22.14 -3.02
CA VAL A 71 15.94 -20.69 -3.20
C VAL A 71 16.39 -20.00 -1.90
N LEU A 72 15.89 -20.43 -0.74
CA LEU A 72 16.34 -19.90 0.56
C LEU A 72 17.83 -20.18 0.84
N ALA A 73 18.35 -21.33 0.41
CA ALA A 73 19.78 -21.62 0.48
C ALA A 73 20.64 -20.64 -0.37
N ARG A 74 20.04 -20.00 -1.38
CA ARG A 74 20.64 -18.96 -2.24
C ARG A 74 20.25 -17.54 -1.85
N SER A 75 19.81 -17.32 -0.61
CA SER A 75 19.31 -16.02 -0.12
C SER A 75 20.24 -14.84 -0.40
N GLY A 76 21.57 -15.01 -0.36
CA GLY A 76 22.53 -13.95 -0.71
C GLY A 76 22.40 -13.47 -2.18
N GLN A 77 22.18 -14.37 -3.13
CA GLN A 77 21.99 -14.01 -4.55
C GLN A 77 20.62 -13.36 -4.78
N ILE A 78 19.60 -13.76 -4.01
CA ILE A 78 18.29 -13.11 -4.02
C ILE A 78 18.41 -11.67 -3.50
N GLN A 79 19.15 -11.46 -2.42
CA GLN A 79 19.40 -10.12 -1.89
C GLN A 79 20.11 -9.23 -2.92
N GLN A 80 21.13 -9.74 -3.62
CA GLN A 80 21.82 -9.01 -4.69
C GLN A 80 20.89 -8.69 -5.88
N THR A 81 20.03 -9.65 -6.26
CA THR A 81 19.02 -9.44 -7.30
C THR A 81 18.08 -8.30 -6.91
N ILE A 82 17.62 -8.30 -5.66
CA ILE A 82 16.72 -7.26 -5.15
C ILE A 82 17.42 -5.90 -5.05
N ASP A 83 18.67 -5.85 -4.58
CA ASP A 83 19.45 -4.61 -4.54
C ASP A 83 19.59 -4.00 -5.93
N THR A 84 19.88 -4.85 -6.92
CA THR A 84 20.01 -4.44 -8.32
C THR A 84 18.66 -3.96 -8.86
N ALA A 85 17.57 -4.71 -8.62
CA ALA A 85 16.22 -4.32 -9.04
C ALA A 85 15.79 -2.99 -8.42
N TRP A 86 16.10 -2.79 -7.14
CA TRP A 86 15.86 -1.53 -6.45
C TRP A 86 16.68 -0.39 -7.06
N SER A 87 17.96 -0.63 -7.32
CA SER A 87 18.86 0.41 -7.82
C SER A 87 18.56 0.82 -9.26
N GLU A 88 18.35 -0.16 -10.15
CA GLU A 88 18.15 0.05 -11.59
C GLU A 88 16.73 0.50 -11.93
N PHE A 89 15.72 0.09 -11.16
CA PHE A 89 14.31 0.31 -11.50
C PHE A 89 13.52 0.92 -10.33
N GLY A 90 13.55 0.27 -9.16
CA GLY A 90 12.68 0.60 -8.03
C GLY A 90 12.79 2.05 -7.54
N LYS A 91 14.01 2.57 -7.35
CA LYS A 91 14.24 3.94 -6.88
C LYS A 91 13.65 4.98 -7.81
N GLY A 92 13.95 4.89 -9.11
CA GLY A 92 13.51 5.90 -10.09
C GLY A 92 11.99 5.93 -10.22
N VAL A 93 11.38 4.75 -10.40
CA VAL A 93 9.93 4.63 -10.58
C VAL A 93 9.17 5.08 -9.34
N LEU A 94 9.57 4.64 -8.15
CA LEU A 94 8.88 5.03 -6.92
C LEU A 94 9.11 6.50 -6.56
N ALA A 95 10.33 7.04 -6.78
CA ALA A 95 10.60 8.45 -6.53
C ALA A 95 9.73 9.35 -7.42
N GLN A 96 9.56 9.00 -8.69
CA GLN A 96 8.70 9.72 -9.61
C GLN A 96 7.22 9.65 -9.18
N GLN A 97 6.74 8.48 -8.77
CA GLN A 97 5.36 8.32 -8.29
C GLN A 97 5.07 9.14 -7.03
N ILE A 98 5.98 9.14 -6.05
CA ILE A 98 5.86 9.96 -4.84
C ILE A 98 5.86 11.44 -5.24
N LYS A 99 6.70 11.83 -6.20
CA LYS A 99 6.74 13.20 -6.71
C LYS A 99 5.40 13.59 -7.35
N ASP A 100 4.88 12.80 -8.29
CA ASP A 100 3.63 13.10 -9.01
C ASP A 100 2.41 13.14 -8.08
N GLU A 101 2.43 12.33 -7.02
CA GLU A 101 1.35 12.30 -6.03
C GLU A 101 1.36 13.51 -5.09
N LEU A 102 2.54 14.06 -4.82
CA LEU A 102 2.70 15.20 -3.91
C LEU A 102 2.69 16.53 -4.64
N ASP A 103 3.19 16.59 -5.87
CA ASP A 103 3.27 17.85 -6.61
C ASP A 103 1.85 18.35 -6.93
N GLY A 104 1.57 19.60 -6.58
CA GLY A 104 0.23 20.21 -6.67
C GLY A 104 -0.78 19.69 -5.65
N LYS A 105 -0.42 18.71 -4.79
CA LYS A 105 -1.33 18.13 -3.80
C LYS A 105 -1.80 19.18 -2.80
N ARG A 106 -3.11 19.18 -2.54
CA ARG A 106 -3.75 20.03 -1.53
C ARG A 106 -3.68 19.35 -0.17
N VAL A 107 -3.17 20.07 0.82
CA VAL A 107 -3.01 19.58 2.20
C VAL A 107 -3.76 20.46 3.19
N GLY A 108 -4.34 19.84 4.21
CA GLY A 108 -5.18 20.53 5.21
C GLY A 108 -6.67 20.60 4.84
N LYS A 109 -7.53 20.22 5.78
CA LYS A 109 -8.99 20.37 5.64
C LYS A 109 -9.45 21.82 5.89
N ILE A 110 -8.72 22.53 6.76
CA ILE A 110 -9.09 23.86 7.26
C ILE A 110 -8.53 24.95 6.33
N ILE A 111 -7.30 24.80 5.84
CA ILE A 111 -6.69 25.73 4.88
C ILE A 111 -6.69 25.08 3.49
N LYS A 112 -7.75 25.31 2.71
CA LYS A 112 -7.95 24.70 1.38
C LYS A 112 -6.95 25.17 0.30
N THR A 113 -6.02 26.06 0.63
CA THR A 113 -5.13 26.74 -0.32
C THR A 113 -3.67 26.31 -0.22
N ILE A 114 -3.32 25.35 0.65
CA ILE A 114 -1.93 24.89 0.75
C ILE A 114 -1.69 23.86 -0.36
N HIS A 115 -0.87 24.24 -1.35
CA HIS A 115 -0.42 23.36 -2.42
C HIS A 115 1.05 23.03 -2.24
N LEU A 116 1.39 21.74 -2.22
CA LEU A 116 2.79 21.32 -2.29
C LEU A 116 3.33 21.58 -3.69
N LYS A 117 4.57 22.06 -3.78
CA LYS A 117 5.30 22.37 -5.03
C LYS A 117 6.78 22.05 -4.87
N ASN A 118 7.52 22.04 -5.98
CA ASN A 118 8.97 21.82 -6.00
C ASN A 118 9.36 20.51 -5.29
N VAL A 119 8.54 19.47 -5.47
CA VAL A 119 8.76 18.20 -4.78
C VAL A 119 10.00 17.51 -5.34
N SER A 120 10.92 17.18 -4.45
CA SER A 120 12.12 16.40 -4.73
C SER A 120 12.16 15.20 -3.80
N VAL A 121 12.27 14.00 -4.37
CA VAL A 121 12.27 12.74 -3.62
C VAL A 121 13.64 12.10 -3.75
N ASN A 122 14.23 11.73 -2.62
CA ASN A 122 15.50 11.02 -2.55
C ASN A 122 15.29 9.71 -1.80
N LEU A 123 15.34 8.60 -2.55
CA LEU A 123 15.25 7.25 -2.03
C LEU A 123 16.66 6.67 -1.83
N ARG A 124 16.87 6.05 -0.68
CA ARG A 124 18.12 5.44 -0.25
C ARG A 124 18.20 3.98 -0.72
N ASP A 125 19.38 3.40 -0.55
CA ASP A 125 19.59 1.98 -0.77
C ASP A 125 18.96 1.13 0.34
N LEU A 126 18.75 -0.14 0.04
CA LEU A 126 18.19 -1.10 0.99
C LEU A 126 19.22 -1.46 2.06
N ALA A 127 18.84 -1.33 3.32
CA ALA A 127 19.69 -1.67 4.47
C ALA A 127 19.29 -2.99 5.12
N VAL A 128 17.99 -3.26 5.24
CA VAL A 128 17.47 -4.52 5.78
C VAL A 128 16.90 -5.35 4.66
N LYS A 129 17.30 -6.62 4.59
CA LYS A 129 16.86 -7.59 3.59
C LYS A 129 16.66 -8.93 4.28
N GLU A 130 15.41 -9.26 4.57
CA GLU A 130 15.04 -10.55 5.13
C GLU A 130 14.34 -11.37 4.04
N VAL A 131 14.82 -12.59 3.83
CA VAL A 131 14.18 -13.57 2.94
C VAL A 131 13.87 -14.80 3.78
N LYS A 132 12.61 -15.19 3.84
CA LYS A 132 12.13 -16.34 4.64
C LYS A 132 11.05 -17.10 3.89
N ALA A 133 10.72 -18.29 4.39
CA ALA A 133 9.57 -19.04 3.90
C ALA A 133 8.30 -18.18 4.04
N GLY A 134 7.50 -18.17 2.98
CA GLY A 134 6.23 -17.46 2.93
C GLY A 134 5.09 -18.26 3.57
N PRO A 135 3.86 -17.71 3.53
CA PRO A 135 2.71 -18.37 4.14
C PRO A 135 2.26 -19.64 3.43
N GLY A 136 2.56 -19.79 2.14
CA GLY A 136 2.34 -21.01 1.36
C GLY A 136 3.60 -21.87 1.18
N ALA A 137 3.41 -23.16 0.93
CA ALA A 137 4.52 -24.12 0.69
C ALA A 137 5.48 -23.68 -0.41
N ASN A 138 4.96 -23.01 -1.44
CA ASN A 138 5.72 -22.54 -2.61
C ASN A 138 6.03 -21.04 -2.55
N GLN A 139 5.96 -20.41 -1.38
CA GLN A 139 6.14 -18.97 -1.26
C GLN A 139 7.41 -18.62 -0.51
N ILE A 140 8.00 -17.48 -0.87
CA ILE A 140 8.98 -16.76 -0.08
C ILE A 140 8.43 -15.39 0.30
N SER A 141 8.67 -14.99 1.54
CA SER A 141 8.42 -13.63 2.01
C SER A 141 9.73 -12.88 2.05
N VAL A 142 9.71 -11.70 1.45
CA VAL A 142 10.85 -10.79 1.35
C VAL A 142 10.46 -9.48 2.02
N ARG A 143 11.21 -9.09 3.05
CA ARG A 143 11.06 -7.78 3.69
C ARG A 143 12.29 -6.94 3.45
N LEU A 144 12.06 -5.73 2.94
CA LEU A 144 13.11 -4.80 2.57
C LEU A 144 12.88 -3.48 3.29
N VAL A 145 13.95 -2.83 3.75
CA VAL A 145 13.88 -1.50 4.35
C VAL A 145 14.93 -0.59 3.74
N ALA A 146 14.48 0.50 3.11
CA ALA A 146 15.32 1.64 2.77
C ALA A 146 15.14 2.71 3.86
N PRO A 147 16.10 2.88 4.78
CA PRO A 147 15.97 3.83 5.87
C PRO A 147 16.32 5.26 5.43
N ARG A 148 15.77 6.25 6.12
CA ARG A 148 16.13 7.68 6.01
C ARG A 148 16.06 8.24 4.59
N ASN A 149 15.04 7.81 3.83
CA ASN A 149 14.62 8.51 2.63
C ASN A 149 14.20 9.93 3.00
N ASN A 150 14.17 10.83 2.03
CA ASN A 150 13.59 12.14 2.25
C ASN A 150 12.81 12.68 1.06
N VAL A 151 11.76 13.43 1.38
CA VAL A 151 11.06 14.31 0.45
C VAL A 151 11.31 15.74 0.86
N ASN A 152 11.79 16.56 -0.07
CA ASN A 152 11.79 18.00 0.06
C ASN A 152 10.61 18.56 -0.72
N ALA A 153 9.87 19.48 -0.12
CA ALA A 153 8.76 20.16 -0.78
C ALA A 153 8.66 21.59 -0.27
N SER A 154 8.14 22.48 -1.10
CA SER A 154 7.68 23.80 -0.67
C SER A 154 6.16 23.81 -0.64
N ALA A 155 5.55 24.73 0.11
CA ALA A 155 4.12 24.96 0.00
C ALA A 155 3.84 26.36 -0.52
N ASN A 156 2.90 26.48 -1.45
CA ASN A 156 2.33 27.77 -1.78
C ASN A 156 1.29 28.13 -0.71
N VAL A 157 1.56 29.17 0.07
CA VAL A 157 0.61 29.70 1.05
C VAL A 157 0.48 31.20 0.82
N PHE A 158 -0.74 31.66 0.64
CA PHE A 158 -1.03 33.07 0.40
C PHE A 158 -0.49 33.92 1.57
N ALA A 159 0.28 34.97 1.24
CA ALA A 159 0.85 35.95 2.17
C ALA A 159 1.93 35.47 3.16
N LEU A 160 2.58 34.32 2.91
CA LEU A 160 3.72 33.86 3.72
C LEU A 160 4.98 33.63 2.88
N PRO A 161 6.18 33.93 3.41
CA PRO A 161 7.43 33.61 2.73
C PRO A 161 7.56 32.09 2.52
N ASP A 162 7.89 31.68 1.30
CA ASP A 162 7.88 30.29 0.78
C ASP A 162 8.27 29.24 1.83
N PRO A 163 7.30 28.59 2.50
CA PRO A 163 7.60 27.59 3.50
C PRO A 163 8.16 26.34 2.83
N SER A 164 9.24 25.80 3.39
CA SER A 164 9.91 24.58 2.91
C SER A 164 9.88 23.49 3.96
N TYR A 165 9.76 22.25 3.51
CA TYR A 165 9.65 21.06 4.33
C TYR A 165 10.61 20.01 3.84
N ARG A 166 11.20 19.30 4.80
CA ARG A 166 11.92 18.06 4.57
C ARG A 166 11.29 17.00 5.45
N VAL A 167 10.78 15.96 4.81
CA VAL A 167 10.16 14.81 5.47
C VAL A 167 11.11 13.65 5.33
N PHE A 168 11.63 13.17 6.45
CA PHE A 168 12.38 11.93 6.50
C PHE A 168 11.45 10.77 6.80
N PHE A 169 11.72 9.62 6.18
CA PHE A 169 10.96 8.41 6.43
C PHE A 169 11.77 7.17 6.07
N ASP A 170 11.45 6.08 6.75
CA ASP A 170 11.85 4.75 6.32
C ASP A 170 10.79 4.20 5.38
N LEU A 171 11.23 3.50 4.34
CA LEU A 171 10.36 2.81 3.41
C LEU A 171 10.55 1.31 3.64
N GLU A 172 9.49 0.65 4.12
CA GLU A 172 9.46 -0.80 4.20
C GLU A 172 8.65 -1.36 3.03
N LEU A 173 9.21 -2.37 2.37
CA LEU A 173 8.58 -3.08 1.26
C LEU A 173 8.43 -4.54 1.67
N ASP A 174 7.20 -5.02 1.70
CA ASP A 174 6.88 -6.42 1.98
C ASP A 174 6.40 -7.08 0.69
N LEU A 175 7.11 -8.12 0.27
CA LEU A 175 6.78 -8.92 -0.90
C LEU A 175 6.51 -10.37 -0.51
N THR A 176 5.52 -10.96 -1.16
CA THR A 176 5.34 -12.41 -1.18
C THR A 176 5.48 -12.88 -2.61
N LEU A 177 6.45 -13.75 -2.85
CA LEU A 177 6.71 -14.33 -4.16
C LEU A 177 6.30 -15.81 -4.14
N SER A 178 5.48 -16.22 -5.10
CA SER A 178 5.24 -17.64 -5.39
C SER A 178 6.29 -18.15 -6.36
N LEU A 179 6.80 -19.33 -6.09
CA LEU A 179 7.76 -20.06 -6.91
C LEU A 179 7.06 -21.25 -7.56
N ASP A 180 7.35 -21.50 -8.83
CA ASP A 180 6.73 -22.60 -9.58
C ASP A 180 7.77 -23.29 -10.46
N ASN A 181 7.62 -24.61 -10.66
CA ASN A 181 8.46 -25.38 -11.59
C ASN A 181 7.90 -25.27 -13.01
N SER A 182 7.73 -24.04 -13.49
CA SER A 182 7.19 -23.75 -14.82
C SER A 182 8.04 -22.73 -15.55
N SER A 183 7.71 -22.45 -16.82
CA SER A 183 8.38 -21.43 -17.63
C SER A 183 8.30 -20.02 -17.03
N ASN A 184 7.49 -19.79 -15.99
CA ASN A 184 7.44 -18.57 -15.18
C ASN A 184 7.70 -18.89 -13.70
N PRO A 185 8.97 -19.02 -13.29
CA PRO A 185 9.34 -19.58 -12.00
C PRO A 185 9.08 -18.64 -10.81
N ILE A 186 8.69 -17.39 -11.05
CA ILE A 186 8.41 -16.40 -10.01
C ILE A 186 7.13 -15.65 -10.36
N ARG A 187 6.25 -15.52 -9.38
CA ARG A 187 5.10 -14.61 -9.40
C ARG A 187 5.11 -13.74 -8.16
N VAL A 188 4.79 -12.46 -8.32
CA VAL A 188 4.58 -11.56 -7.17
C VAL A 188 3.13 -11.68 -6.74
N ASP A 189 2.86 -12.30 -5.60
CA ASP A 189 1.49 -12.42 -5.07
C ASP A 189 1.07 -11.14 -4.35
N THR A 190 1.98 -10.60 -3.54
CA THR A 190 1.74 -9.40 -2.73
C THR A 190 2.93 -8.47 -2.85
N PHE A 191 2.64 -7.17 -2.99
CA PHE A 191 3.60 -6.09 -2.89
C PHE A 191 2.95 -4.98 -2.07
N ASN A 192 3.47 -4.76 -0.86
CA ASN A 192 3.01 -3.71 0.03
C ASN A 192 4.16 -2.77 0.32
N ALA A 193 3.95 -1.48 0.09
CA ALA A 193 4.88 -0.43 0.47
C ALA A 193 4.29 0.38 1.63
N ARG A 194 5.09 0.61 2.67
CA ARG A 194 4.71 1.40 3.84
C ARG A 194 5.82 2.38 4.20
N SER A 195 5.41 3.57 4.61
CA SER A 195 6.32 4.56 5.17
C SER A 195 6.22 4.54 6.70
N THR A 196 7.37 4.49 7.37
CA THR A 196 7.49 4.50 8.83
C THR A 196 8.55 5.51 9.28
N ASN A 197 8.67 5.73 10.60
CA ASN A 197 9.66 6.64 11.20
C ASN A 197 9.67 8.04 10.58
N LEU A 198 8.47 8.61 10.45
CA LEU A 198 8.26 9.93 9.83
C LEU A 198 8.78 11.04 10.75
N ASP A 199 9.73 11.83 10.24
CA ASP A 199 10.25 13.06 10.88
C ASP A 199 10.06 14.23 9.91
N VAL A 200 9.29 15.23 10.32
CA VAL A 200 8.98 16.41 9.49
C VAL A 200 9.72 17.60 10.05
N ARG A 201 10.61 18.17 9.22
CA ARG A 201 11.32 19.41 9.52
C ARG A 201 10.86 20.48 8.56
N GLY A 202 10.67 21.69 9.07
CA GLY A 202 10.25 22.80 8.23
C GLY A 202 10.86 24.12 8.65
N SER A 203 10.81 25.07 7.73
CA SER A 203 11.29 26.43 7.91
C SER A 203 10.25 27.41 7.38
N ASN A 204 10.19 28.60 7.98
CA ASN A 204 9.22 29.65 7.65
C ASN A 204 7.75 29.21 7.84
N LEU A 205 7.50 28.36 8.84
CA LEU A 205 6.16 27.83 9.11
C LEU A 205 5.45 28.63 10.21
N VAL A 206 4.16 28.90 10.03
CA VAL A 206 3.33 29.55 11.06
C VAL A 206 2.08 28.74 11.39
N GLY A 207 1.86 28.54 12.68
CA GLY A 207 0.62 28.02 13.30
C GLY A 207 -0.08 26.90 12.51
N THR A 208 -1.25 27.23 11.96
CA THR A 208 -2.17 26.30 11.30
C THR A 208 -1.60 25.64 10.03
N VAL A 209 -0.63 26.28 9.35
CA VAL A 209 0.07 25.71 8.18
C VAL A 209 0.95 24.54 8.62
N THR A 210 1.75 24.74 9.68
CA THR A 210 2.57 23.68 10.30
C THR A 210 1.71 22.50 10.70
N LYS A 211 0.56 22.76 11.34
CA LYS A 211 -0.35 21.70 11.79
C LYS A 211 -0.96 20.93 10.62
N SER A 212 -1.47 21.62 9.61
CA SER A 212 -2.11 20.98 8.45
C SER A 212 -1.16 20.07 7.68
N ILE A 213 0.10 20.48 7.57
CA ILE A 213 1.13 19.74 6.85
C ILE A 213 1.69 18.61 7.72
N GLY A 214 1.96 18.89 9.00
CA GLY A 214 2.30 17.87 9.98
C GLY A 214 1.27 16.74 9.98
N ASP A 215 -0.02 17.07 10.13
CA ASP A 215 -1.12 16.11 10.13
C ASP A 215 -1.21 15.32 8.81
N PHE A 216 -0.92 15.94 7.65
CA PHE A 216 -0.89 15.23 6.37
C PHE A 216 0.22 14.16 6.32
N PHE A 217 1.44 14.53 6.74
CA PHE A 217 2.59 13.65 6.69
C PHE A 217 2.56 12.58 7.80
N THR A 218 2.24 12.95 9.03
CA THR A 218 2.27 12.03 10.20
C THR A 218 0.94 11.34 10.45
N GLY A 219 -0.20 11.94 10.08
CA GLY A 219 -1.56 11.38 10.24
C GLY A 219 -1.96 10.36 9.16
N GLY A 220 -0.99 9.84 8.42
CA GLY A 220 -1.16 8.78 7.44
C GLY A 220 -1.74 9.20 6.09
N GLY A 221 -1.92 10.50 5.82
CA GLY A 221 -2.27 10.97 4.47
C GLY A 221 -1.18 10.64 3.45
N PHE A 222 0.06 10.95 3.82
CA PHE A 222 1.26 10.60 3.05
C PHE A 222 1.42 9.08 2.87
N SER A 223 1.36 8.30 3.95
CA SER A 223 1.57 6.85 3.87
C SER A 223 0.52 6.16 2.99
N ARG A 224 -0.77 6.51 3.13
CA ARG A 224 -1.85 5.97 2.27
C ARG A 224 -1.63 6.30 0.79
N ASN A 225 -1.19 7.52 0.49
CA ASN A 225 -0.95 7.95 -0.89
C ASN A 225 0.22 7.19 -1.53
N ILE A 226 1.32 6.99 -0.80
CA ILE A 226 2.46 6.20 -1.27
C ILE A 226 2.05 4.74 -1.51
N THR A 227 1.34 4.13 -0.55
CA THR A 227 0.87 2.74 -0.69
C THR A 227 -0.04 2.57 -1.91
N ALA A 228 -0.98 3.48 -2.14
CA ALA A 228 -1.90 3.41 -3.28
C ALA A 228 -1.17 3.51 -4.62
N ARG A 229 -0.20 4.41 -4.77
CA ARG A 229 0.55 4.59 -6.03
C ARG A 229 1.56 3.49 -6.31
N ALA A 230 2.32 3.08 -5.29
CA ALA A 230 3.26 1.97 -5.44
C ALA A 230 2.56 0.69 -5.92
N THR A 231 1.31 0.47 -5.50
CA THR A 231 0.51 -0.72 -5.86
C THR A 231 -0.19 -0.60 -7.22
N GLN A 232 -0.51 0.61 -7.67
CA GLN A 232 -1.24 0.83 -8.94
C GLN A 232 -0.34 1.04 -10.15
N SER A 233 0.86 1.57 -9.94
CA SER A 233 1.71 2.07 -11.02
C SER A 233 2.88 1.14 -11.37
N ILE A 234 3.22 0.19 -10.50
CA ILE A 234 4.07 -0.96 -10.84
C ILE A 234 3.16 -2.18 -10.82
N THR A 235 2.88 -2.75 -12.00
CA THR A 235 2.08 -3.98 -12.01
C THR A 235 2.91 -5.13 -11.43
N LYS A 236 2.26 -6.09 -10.78
CA LYS A 236 2.93 -7.26 -10.20
C LYS A 236 3.72 -8.04 -11.26
N GLU A 237 3.23 -8.02 -12.50
CA GLU A 237 3.83 -8.64 -13.67
C GLU A 237 5.12 -7.92 -14.10
N GLN A 238 5.11 -6.58 -14.13
CA GLN A 238 6.32 -5.80 -14.42
C GLN A 238 7.39 -6.01 -13.34
N LEU A 239 6.98 -6.06 -12.08
CA LEU A 239 7.89 -6.32 -10.96
C LEU A 239 8.46 -7.75 -11.06
N ALA A 240 7.62 -8.74 -11.33
CA ALA A 240 8.06 -10.13 -11.52
C ALA A 240 9.04 -10.27 -12.69
N ALA A 241 8.76 -9.63 -13.83
CA ALA A 241 9.62 -9.67 -15.02
C ALA A 241 11.01 -9.05 -14.75
N ASN A 242 11.06 -7.92 -14.05
CA ASN A 242 12.33 -7.29 -13.69
C ASN A 242 13.14 -8.13 -12.69
N ILE A 243 12.49 -8.64 -11.64
CA ILE A 243 13.15 -9.52 -10.66
C ILE A 243 13.72 -10.74 -11.37
N ARG A 244 12.95 -11.34 -12.30
CA ARG A 244 13.40 -12.48 -13.08
C ARG A 244 14.60 -12.15 -13.97
N ALA A 245 14.50 -11.10 -14.78
CA ALA A 245 15.56 -10.70 -15.70
C ALA A 245 16.89 -10.47 -14.98
N ILE A 246 16.84 -9.98 -13.74
CA ILE A 246 18.02 -9.77 -12.90
C ILE A 246 18.45 -11.08 -12.25
N ALA A 247 17.52 -11.88 -11.75
CA ALA A 247 17.82 -13.17 -11.12
C ALA A 247 18.48 -14.16 -12.07
N ASP A 248 18.12 -14.12 -13.36
CA ASP A 248 18.75 -14.92 -14.41
C ASP A 248 20.24 -14.54 -14.58
N ARG A 249 20.60 -13.25 -14.43
CA ARG A 249 22.01 -12.79 -14.44
C ARG A 249 22.82 -13.40 -13.30
N PHE A 250 22.18 -13.63 -12.16
CA PHE A 250 22.81 -14.19 -10.96
C PHE A 250 22.59 -15.71 -10.82
N SER A 251 21.96 -16.36 -11.81
CA SER A 251 21.64 -17.79 -11.79
C SER A 251 20.88 -18.24 -10.53
N VAL A 252 20.07 -17.35 -9.93
CA VAL A 252 19.34 -17.62 -8.68
C VAL A 252 18.44 -18.85 -8.85
N PHE A 253 17.77 -18.93 -10.00
CA PHE A 253 16.81 -19.98 -10.34
C PHE A 253 17.39 -21.03 -11.29
N ALA A 254 18.71 -21.02 -11.55
CA ALA A 254 19.33 -22.02 -12.41
C ALA A 254 19.19 -23.42 -11.78
N GLY A 255 18.51 -24.32 -12.50
CA GLY A 255 18.21 -25.70 -12.09
C GLY A 255 16.78 -25.94 -11.59
N LEU A 256 15.90 -24.93 -11.66
CA LEU A 256 14.45 -25.08 -11.45
C LEU A 256 13.69 -25.29 -12.77
#